data_AF-X1FF64-F1
#
_entry.id   AF-X1FF64-F1
#
_cell.length_a   1.000
_cell.length_b   1.000
_cell.length_c   1.000
_cell.angle_alpha   90.00
_cell.angle_beta   90.00
_cell.angle_gamma   90.00
#
_symmetry.space_group_name_H-M   'P 1'
#
loop_
_entity.id
_entity.type
_entity.pdbx_description
1 polymer ?
#
loop_
_entity_poly.entity_id
_entity_poly.type
_entity_poly.pdbx_seq_one_letter_code
_entity_poly.pdbx_strand_id
1 'polypeptide(L)'
;MERQREFFIKGAQKNNIKKNTAAEIFDLIAYFAGYGFNKSHSVSYAFISYQTAYLKTHYTIEYMASLLTSIMGNNDKVALYIKECRNMNIEILPPDINQSLVNFTVVEGKAIRFGLAAVKNVGKKAIESIIEERKRNPNFISLLDFCQRVDLRVVNKRVIESLIKCGAFNFIGVKRSQLLAVLDVTLKSGQEYQKSKINGQTSLFDLFEKSNSDKGGGSYQDKLPDISEFSKNELLAMEKEMLGLYISYHPLNDYKERLKKIV
;
A
#
# COMPACT_ATOMS: atom_id res chain seq x y z
N MET A 1 -36.50 21.53 37.34
CA MET A 1 -37.19 21.78 36.06
C MET A 1 -38.40 22.70 36.22
N GLU A 2 -39.31 22.47 37.16
CA GLU A 2 -40.50 23.33 37.36
C GLU A 2 -40.19 24.81 37.61
N ARG A 3 -39.15 25.11 38.39
CA ARG A 3 -38.73 26.51 38.61
C ARG A 3 -38.36 27.22 37.29
N GLN A 4 -37.68 26.53 36.37
CA GLN A 4 -37.34 27.08 35.05
C GLN A 4 -38.56 27.16 34.12
N ARG A 5 -39.52 26.23 34.27
CA ARG A 5 -40.80 26.22 33.53
C ARG A 5 -41.62 27.47 33.82
N GLU A 6 -41.73 27.87 35.08
CA GLU A 6 -42.44 29.09 35.46
C GLU A 6 -41.79 30.36 34.90
N PHE A 7 -40.46 30.46 34.96
CA PHE A 7 -39.72 31.59 34.37
C PHE A 7 -39.92 31.67 32.85
N PHE A 8 -39.85 30.52 32.16
CA PHE A 8 -40.07 30.44 30.71
C PHE A 8 -41.48 30.89 30.31
N ILE A 9 -42.52 30.39 30.99
CA ILE A 9 -43.92 30.75 30.70
C ILE A 9 -44.17 32.24 30.96
N LYS A 10 -43.70 32.79 32.10
CA LYS A 10 -43.84 34.23 32.40
C LYS A 10 -43.11 35.10 31.37
N GLY A 11 -41.93 34.68 30.92
CA GLY A 11 -41.18 35.36 29.85
C GLY A 11 -41.90 35.29 28.49
N ALA A 12 -42.48 34.14 28.15
CA ALA A 12 -43.25 33.96 26.91
C ALA A 12 -44.52 34.84 26.89
N GLN A 13 -45.23 34.95 28.02
CA GLN A 13 -46.41 35.83 28.13
C GLN A 13 -46.07 37.31 27.94
N LYS A 14 -44.90 37.78 28.42
CA LYS A 14 -44.40 39.14 28.16
C LYS A 14 -44.13 39.41 26.68
N ASN A 15 -43.86 38.35 25.90
CA ASN A 15 -43.70 38.39 24.44
C ASN A 15 -45.01 38.05 23.70
N ASN A 16 -46.17 38.20 24.35
CA ASN A 16 -47.51 37.93 23.79
C ASN A 16 -47.76 36.48 23.33
N ILE A 17 -47.03 35.49 23.88
CA ILE A 17 -47.27 34.07 23.61
C ILE A 17 -48.28 33.50 24.63
N LYS A 18 -49.29 32.77 24.15
CA LYS A 18 -50.31 32.13 24.99
C LYS A 18 -49.67 31.12 25.97
N LYS A 19 -50.18 31.08 27.21
CA LYS A 19 -49.67 30.20 28.28
C LYS A 19 -49.63 28.73 27.89
N ASN A 20 -50.69 28.21 27.27
CA ASN A 20 -50.77 26.79 26.87
C ASN A 20 -49.70 26.45 25.83
N THR A 21 -49.52 27.30 24.82
CA THR A 21 -48.48 27.13 23.80
C THR A 21 -47.07 27.17 24.38
N ALA A 22 -46.79 28.08 25.33
CA ALA A 22 -45.50 28.15 26.00
C ALA A 22 -45.22 26.90 26.86
N ALA A 23 -46.25 26.35 27.52
CA ALA A 23 -46.15 25.11 28.28
C ALA A 23 -45.82 23.91 27.38
N GLU A 24 -46.53 23.75 26.27
CA GLU A 24 -46.27 22.70 25.28
C GLU A 24 -44.86 22.78 24.69
N ILE A 25 -44.39 23.98 24.32
CA ILE A 25 -43.02 24.19 23.81
C ILE A 25 -41.98 23.82 24.88
N PHE A 26 -42.20 24.18 26.15
CA PHE A 26 -41.27 23.82 27.22
C PHE A 26 -41.18 22.30 27.40
N ASP A 27 -42.33 21.61 27.35
CA ASP A 27 -42.39 20.16 27.49
C ASP A 27 -41.68 19.47 26.29
N LEU A 28 -41.79 20.02 25.07
CA LEU A 28 -41.00 19.60 23.91
C LEU A 28 -39.49 19.85 24.08
N ILE A 29 -39.09 21.02 24.57
CA ILE A 29 -37.67 21.32 24.85
C ILE A 29 -37.10 20.32 25.85
N ALA A 30 -37.84 20.02 26.93
CA ALA A 30 -37.41 19.06 27.94
C ALA A 30 -37.28 17.64 27.36
N TYR A 31 -38.22 17.23 26.51
CA TYR A 31 -38.17 15.94 25.82
C TYR A 31 -36.97 15.84 24.87
N PHE A 32 -36.79 16.82 23.98
CA PHE A 32 -35.68 16.83 23.01
C PHE A 32 -34.32 17.10 23.64
N ALA A 33 -34.25 17.74 24.80
CA ALA A 33 -32.99 17.94 25.52
C ALA A 33 -32.30 16.61 25.87
N GLY A 34 -33.07 15.51 26.03
CA GLY A 34 -32.51 14.17 26.21
C GLY A 34 -31.72 13.64 24.99
N TYR A 35 -32.02 14.16 23.79
CA TYR A 35 -31.33 13.83 22.53
C TYR A 35 -30.60 15.05 21.93
N GLY A 36 -30.53 16.15 22.68
CA GLY A 36 -29.91 17.38 22.24
C GLY A 36 -28.43 17.17 22.02
N PHE A 37 -27.95 17.50 20.83
CA PHE A 37 -26.54 17.30 20.48
C PHE A 37 -25.80 18.63 20.40
N ASN A 38 -24.54 18.64 20.81
CA ASN A 38 -23.74 19.84 20.82
C ASN A 38 -23.43 20.32 19.38
N LYS A 39 -23.96 21.48 19.00
CA LYS A 39 -23.84 22.01 17.63
C LYS A 39 -22.40 22.37 17.27
N SER A 40 -21.62 22.98 18.16
CA SER A 40 -20.24 23.38 17.84
C SER A 40 -19.35 22.16 17.58
N HIS A 41 -19.50 21.08 18.36
CA HIS A 41 -18.82 19.81 18.12
C HIS A 41 -19.29 19.13 16.82
N SER A 42 -20.59 19.16 16.51
CA SER A 42 -21.09 18.57 15.26
C SER A 42 -20.57 19.28 14.02
N VAL A 43 -20.56 20.61 14.04
CA VAL A 43 -20.16 21.43 12.89
C VAL A 43 -18.68 21.23 12.59
N SER A 44 -17.81 21.13 13.59
CA SER A 44 -16.38 20.91 13.36
C SER A 44 -16.09 19.58 12.68
N TYR A 45 -16.73 18.48 13.12
CA TYR A 45 -16.58 17.16 12.47
C TYR A 45 -17.27 17.08 11.10
N ALA A 46 -18.43 17.74 10.94
CA ALA A 46 -19.10 17.82 9.66
C ALA A 46 -18.24 18.54 8.62
N PHE A 47 -17.50 19.58 9.04
CA PHE A 47 -16.58 20.30 8.15
C PHE A 47 -15.43 19.40 7.66
N ILE A 48 -14.82 18.60 8.55
CA ILE A 48 -13.80 17.61 8.14
C ILE A 48 -14.41 16.57 7.18
N SER A 49 -15.61 16.09 7.48
CA SER A 49 -16.32 15.15 6.61
C SER A 49 -16.54 15.73 5.22
N TYR A 50 -16.98 17.00 5.14
CA TYR A 50 -17.12 17.72 3.88
C TYR A 50 -15.80 17.85 3.13
N GLN A 51 -14.71 18.21 3.82
CA GLN A 51 -13.37 18.30 3.20
C GLN A 51 -12.94 16.95 2.62
N THR A 52 -13.14 15.84 3.33
CA THR A 52 -12.80 14.51 2.82
C THR A 52 -13.65 14.11 1.62
N ALA A 53 -14.96 14.43 1.63
CA ALA A 53 -15.85 14.18 0.51
C ALA A 53 -15.46 15.03 -0.71
N TYR A 54 -15.11 16.29 -0.51
CA TYR A 54 -14.62 17.20 -1.55
C TYR A 54 -13.35 16.65 -2.22
N LEU A 55 -12.35 16.25 -1.42
CA LEU A 55 -11.12 15.65 -1.94
C LEU A 55 -11.38 14.35 -2.68
N LYS A 56 -12.23 13.47 -2.14
CA LYS A 56 -12.60 12.21 -2.82
C LYS A 56 -13.34 12.45 -4.14
N THR A 57 -14.05 13.57 -4.28
CA THR A 57 -14.82 13.90 -5.48
C THR A 57 -13.96 14.55 -6.57
N HIS A 58 -13.04 15.44 -6.19
CA HIS A 58 -12.27 16.25 -7.14
C HIS A 58 -10.83 15.78 -7.35
N TYR A 59 -10.25 15.05 -6.38
CA TYR A 59 -8.88 14.54 -6.40
C TYR A 59 -8.88 13.07 -6.01
N THR A 60 -9.74 12.30 -6.69
CA THR A 60 -10.10 10.94 -6.28
C THR A 60 -8.88 10.03 -6.11
N ILE A 61 -7.95 10.04 -7.06
CA ILE A 61 -6.83 9.09 -7.10
C ILE A 61 -5.79 9.47 -6.05
N GLU A 62 -5.48 10.76 -5.92
CA GLU A 62 -4.57 11.31 -4.91
C GLU A 62 -5.11 11.10 -3.50
N TYR A 63 -6.42 11.33 -3.31
CA TYR A 63 -7.10 11.10 -2.04
C TYR A 63 -7.07 9.62 -1.67
N MET A 64 -7.39 8.72 -2.61
CA MET A 64 -7.35 7.28 -2.35
C MET A 64 -5.91 6.78 -2.09
N ALA A 65 -4.90 7.29 -2.79
CA ALA A 65 -3.50 6.97 -2.52
C ALA A 65 -3.06 7.46 -1.11
N SER A 66 -3.51 8.65 -0.72
CA SER A 66 -3.25 9.21 0.62
C SER A 66 -3.96 8.42 1.71
N LEU A 67 -5.21 8.00 1.46
CA LEU A 67 -5.99 7.18 2.37
C LEU A 67 -5.33 5.81 2.57
N LEU A 68 -4.92 5.15 1.48
CA LEU A 68 -4.16 3.88 1.54
C LEU A 68 -2.84 4.05 2.29
N THR A 69 -2.18 5.20 2.14
CA THR A 69 -0.95 5.52 2.87
C THR A 69 -1.19 5.66 4.38
N SER A 70 -2.30 6.27 4.80
CA SER A 70 -2.61 6.51 6.21
C SER A 70 -2.87 5.23 7.02
N ILE A 71 -3.16 4.12 6.32
CA ILE A 71 -3.55 2.83 6.92
C ILE A 71 -2.61 1.67 6.55
N MET A 72 -1.40 1.94 6.02
CA MET A 72 -0.43 0.91 5.56
C MET A 72 -0.05 -0.15 6.59
N GLY A 73 -0.25 0.11 7.89
CA GLY A 73 -0.02 -0.86 8.96
C GLY A 73 -1.21 -1.80 9.26
N ASN A 74 -2.36 -1.61 8.61
CA ASN A 74 -3.57 -2.40 8.82
C ASN A 74 -4.00 -3.07 7.51
N ASN A 75 -3.52 -4.29 7.29
CA ASN A 75 -3.75 -5.05 6.06
C ASN A 75 -5.23 -5.25 5.73
N ASP A 76 -6.10 -5.43 6.75
CA ASP A 76 -7.53 -5.61 6.53
C ASP A 76 -8.17 -4.34 5.97
N LYS A 77 -7.79 -3.16 6.48
CA LYS A 77 -8.23 -1.87 5.94
C LYS A 77 -7.64 -1.59 4.56
N VAL A 78 -6.36 -1.95 4.33
CA VAL A 78 -5.73 -1.81 3.00
C VAL A 78 -6.49 -2.61 1.96
N ALA A 79 -6.82 -3.87 2.27
CA ALA A 79 -7.60 -4.72 1.39
C ALA A 79 -8.99 -4.15 1.10
N LEU A 80 -9.67 -3.62 2.12
CA LEU A 80 -10.96 -2.96 1.96
C LEU A 80 -10.88 -1.75 1.03
N TYR A 81 -9.91 -0.85 1.24
CA TYR A 81 -9.79 0.35 0.42
C TYR A 81 -9.28 0.07 -1.00
N ILE A 82 -8.47 -0.97 -1.21
CA ILE A 82 -8.11 -1.43 -2.55
C ILE A 82 -9.33 -1.96 -3.30
N LYS A 83 -10.25 -2.65 -2.61
CA LYS A 83 -11.53 -3.05 -3.20
C LYS A 83 -12.35 -1.83 -3.61
N GLU A 84 -12.40 -0.79 -2.78
CA GLU A 84 -13.06 0.48 -3.12
C GLU A 84 -12.39 1.17 -4.32
N CYS A 85 -11.05 1.22 -4.38
CA CYS A 85 -10.34 1.73 -5.57
C CYS A 85 -10.77 1.00 -6.85
N ARG A 86 -10.85 -0.33 -6.80
CA ARG A 86 -11.31 -1.15 -7.94
C ARG A 86 -12.76 -0.84 -8.32
N ASN A 87 -13.66 -0.64 -7.34
CA ASN A 87 -15.05 -0.23 -7.60
C ASN A 87 -15.13 1.15 -8.27
N MET A 88 -14.15 2.02 -8.00
CA MET A 88 -14.01 3.35 -8.60
C MET A 88 -13.21 3.33 -9.92
N ASN A 89 -12.91 2.15 -10.48
CA ASN A 89 -12.07 1.94 -11.67
C ASN A 89 -10.63 2.50 -11.56
N ILE A 90 -10.10 2.56 -10.33
CA ILE A 90 -8.72 2.95 -10.07
C ILE A 90 -7.87 1.66 -10.03
N GLU A 91 -6.92 1.56 -10.96
CA GLU A 91 -6.03 0.41 -11.03
C GLU A 91 -5.00 0.45 -9.89
N ILE A 92 -4.80 -0.68 -9.22
CA ILE A 92 -3.75 -0.86 -8.22
C ILE A 92 -2.64 -1.70 -8.81
N LEU A 93 -1.51 -1.07 -9.10
CA LEU A 93 -0.35 -1.73 -9.66
C LEU A 93 0.46 -2.42 -8.54
N PRO A 94 1.00 -3.62 -8.78
CA PRO A 94 1.82 -4.33 -7.79
C PRO A 94 3.08 -3.52 -7.44
N PRO A 95 3.71 -3.82 -6.29
CA PRO A 95 4.99 -3.21 -5.95
C PRO A 95 6.02 -3.52 -7.05
N ASP A 96 6.96 -2.60 -7.25
CA ASP A 96 8.06 -2.72 -8.22
C ASP A 96 9.29 -2.04 -7.61
N ILE A 97 10.42 -2.75 -7.51
CA ILE A 97 11.64 -2.20 -6.91
C ILE A 97 12.12 -0.92 -7.61
N ASN A 98 11.97 -0.85 -8.93
CA ASN A 98 12.43 0.26 -9.76
C ASN A 98 11.45 1.44 -9.81
N GLN A 99 10.20 1.27 -9.34
CA GLN A 99 9.17 2.31 -9.45
C GLN A 99 8.54 2.68 -8.10
N SER A 100 8.21 1.71 -7.25
CA SER A 100 7.54 1.95 -5.97
C SER A 100 8.37 2.83 -5.04
N LEU A 101 7.68 3.67 -4.29
CA LEU A 101 8.24 4.47 -3.20
C LEU A 101 7.84 3.87 -1.85
N VAL A 102 8.12 4.60 -0.77
CA VAL A 102 7.71 4.22 0.59
C VAL A 102 6.20 4.04 0.65
N ASN A 103 5.46 5.04 0.17
CA ASN A 103 4.01 5.16 0.27
C ASN A 103 3.32 4.76 -1.05
N PHE A 104 1.99 4.59 -0.99
CA PHE A 104 1.19 4.46 -2.21
C PHE A 104 1.34 5.71 -3.07
N THR A 105 1.64 5.52 -4.36
CA THR A 105 2.03 6.61 -5.25
C THR A 105 1.13 6.63 -6.48
N VAL A 106 0.65 7.80 -6.87
CA VAL A 106 -0.14 7.97 -8.09
C VAL A 106 0.78 7.83 -9.31
N VAL A 107 0.38 7.01 -10.27
CA VAL A 107 1.07 6.79 -11.54
C VAL A 107 0.18 7.33 -12.66
N GLU A 108 0.71 8.31 -13.39
CA GLU A 108 0.09 8.90 -14.60
C GLU A 108 -1.36 9.38 -14.40
N GLY A 109 -1.76 9.71 -13.16
CA GLY A 109 -3.11 10.15 -12.84
C GLY A 109 -4.19 9.11 -13.13
N LYS A 110 -3.85 7.82 -13.23
CA LYS A 110 -4.80 6.73 -13.58
C LYS A 110 -4.70 5.52 -12.66
N ALA A 111 -3.53 5.28 -12.11
CA ALA A 111 -3.27 4.11 -11.28
C ALA A 111 -2.58 4.50 -9.98
N ILE A 112 -2.61 3.59 -9.01
CA ILE A 112 -1.88 3.73 -7.75
C ILE A 112 -0.90 2.56 -7.66
N ARG A 113 0.39 2.88 -7.58
CA ARG A 113 1.46 1.92 -7.32
C ARG A 113 1.50 1.57 -5.84
N PHE A 114 1.60 0.27 -5.55
CA PHE A 114 1.73 -0.22 -4.18
C PHE A 114 2.99 0.33 -3.51
N GLY A 115 2.83 0.85 -2.29
CA GLY A 115 3.95 1.35 -1.47
C GLY A 115 4.73 0.21 -0.83
N LEU A 116 6.06 0.29 -0.84
CA LEU A 116 6.93 -0.76 -0.28
C LEU A 116 6.72 -0.95 1.23
N ALA A 117 6.26 0.07 1.95
CA ALA A 117 6.02 -0.02 3.40
C ALA A 117 4.77 -0.85 3.76
N ALA A 118 3.90 -1.15 2.79
CA ALA A 118 2.76 -2.04 2.99
C ALA A 118 3.11 -3.51 2.70
N VAL A 119 4.34 -3.81 2.31
CA VAL A 119 4.81 -5.18 2.14
C VAL A 119 5.27 -5.74 3.50
N LYS A 120 4.68 -6.87 3.90
CA LYS A 120 5.04 -7.57 5.14
C LYS A 120 6.54 -7.87 5.17
N ASN A 121 7.15 -7.71 6.34
CA ASN A 121 8.59 -7.91 6.60
C ASN A 121 9.55 -6.89 5.94
N VAL A 122 9.05 -5.89 5.20
CA VAL A 122 9.90 -4.87 4.58
C VAL A 122 9.93 -3.63 5.48
N GLY A 123 11.02 -3.47 6.23
CA GLY A 123 11.18 -2.35 7.17
C GLY A 123 11.56 -1.04 6.48
N LYS A 124 11.19 0.10 7.10
CA LYS A 124 11.44 1.45 6.56
C LYS A 124 12.90 1.69 6.14
N LYS A 125 13.87 1.25 6.97
CA LYS A 125 15.31 1.39 6.66
C LYS A 125 15.73 0.65 5.40
N ALA A 126 15.17 -0.54 5.15
CA ALA A 126 15.43 -1.30 3.94
C ALA A 126 14.89 -0.55 2.71
N ILE A 127 13.69 0.02 2.81
CA ILE A 127 13.06 0.80 1.75
C ILE A 127 13.86 2.07 1.45
N GLU A 128 14.25 2.81 2.48
CA GLU A 128 15.09 4.00 2.35
C GLU A 128 16.42 3.65 1.66
N SER A 129 17.06 2.54 2.03
CA SER A 129 18.28 2.06 1.36
C SER A 129 18.06 1.76 -0.13
N ILE A 130 16.96 1.10 -0.50
CA ILE A 130 16.64 0.77 -1.90
C ILE A 130 16.39 2.04 -2.72
N ILE A 131 15.64 3.00 -2.18
CA ILE A 131 15.31 4.25 -2.86
C ILE A 131 16.54 5.15 -3.01
N GLU A 132 17.37 5.25 -1.97
CA GLU A 132 18.62 6.04 -2.04
C GLU A 132 19.58 5.47 -3.08
N GLU A 133 19.67 4.14 -3.20
CA GLU A 133 20.48 3.49 -4.22
C GLU A 133 19.98 3.83 -5.64
N ARG A 134 18.66 3.80 -5.86
CA ARG A 134 18.03 4.20 -7.13
C ARG A 134 18.22 5.67 -7.51
N LYS A 135 18.43 6.55 -6.55
CA LYS A 135 18.72 7.97 -6.84
C LYS A 135 20.13 8.18 -7.37
N ARG A 136 21.06 7.28 -7.01
CA ARG A 136 22.49 7.40 -7.34
C ARG A 136 22.86 6.62 -8.59
N ASN A 137 22.15 5.52 -8.86
CA ASN A 137 22.47 4.58 -9.92
C ASN A 137 21.24 4.30 -10.80
N PRO A 138 21.45 3.80 -12.03
CA PRO A 138 20.35 3.37 -12.91
C PRO A 138 19.46 2.30 -12.27
N ASN A 139 18.33 2.02 -12.92
CA ASN A 139 17.42 0.96 -12.51
C ASN A 139 18.15 -0.37 -12.30
N PHE A 140 17.66 -1.15 -11.34
CA PHE A 140 18.13 -2.52 -11.16
C PHE A 140 17.77 -3.35 -12.39
N ILE A 141 18.68 -4.21 -12.82
CA ILE A 141 18.50 -5.06 -14.01
C ILE A 141 18.37 -6.55 -13.68
N SER A 142 18.83 -6.98 -12.50
CA SER A 142 18.76 -8.37 -12.05
C SER A 142 18.73 -8.47 -10.52
N LEU A 143 18.44 -9.67 -10.00
CA LEU A 143 18.50 -9.94 -8.56
C LEU A 143 19.94 -9.82 -8.03
N LEU A 144 20.95 -10.22 -8.82
CA LEU A 144 22.34 -10.08 -8.42
C LEU A 144 22.74 -8.62 -8.33
N ASP A 145 22.45 -7.83 -9.38
CA ASP A 145 22.72 -6.39 -9.40
C ASP A 145 22.05 -5.70 -8.22
N PHE A 146 20.81 -6.07 -7.90
CA PHE A 146 20.16 -5.64 -6.67
C PHE A 146 20.96 -5.98 -5.41
N CYS A 147 21.33 -7.26 -5.23
CA CYS A 147 22.11 -7.71 -4.06
C CYS A 147 23.51 -7.08 -3.96
N GLN A 148 24.17 -6.77 -5.09
CA GLN A 148 25.49 -6.15 -5.11
C GLN A 148 25.43 -4.67 -4.68
N ARG A 149 24.33 -3.99 -4.95
CA ARG A 149 24.20 -2.54 -4.77
C ARG A 149 23.54 -2.12 -3.44
N VAL A 150 22.52 -2.83 -2.98
CA VAL A 150 21.79 -2.44 -1.75
C VAL A 150 22.55 -2.77 -0.47
N ASP A 151 22.25 -2.08 0.63
CA ASP A 151 22.84 -2.40 1.93
C ASP A 151 22.23 -3.69 2.51
N LEU A 152 22.93 -4.80 2.34
CA LEU A 152 22.48 -6.13 2.78
C LEU A 152 22.38 -6.29 4.30
N ARG A 153 22.87 -5.33 5.09
CA ARG A 153 22.68 -5.31 6.56
C ARG A 153 21.24 -4.96 6.92
N VAL A 154 20.59 -4.11 6.12
CA VAL A 154 19.18 -3.72 6.30
C VAL A 154 18.26 -4.47 5.33
N VAL A 155 18.73 -4.80 4.12
CA VAL A 155 18.02 -5.62 3.14
C VAL A 155 18.46 -7.08 3.26
N ASN A 156 18.00 -7.75 4.32
CA ASN A 156 18.36 -9.14 4.58
C ASN A 156 17.55 -10.14 3.72
N LYS A 157 17.89 -11.44 3.79
CA LYS A 157 17.20 -12.52 3.04
C LYS A 157 15.68 -12.44 3.14
N ARG A 158 15.13 -12.23 4.36
CA ARG A 158 13.68 -12.18 4.59
C ARG A 158 13.01 -11.01 3.87
N VAL A 159 13.69 -9.87 3.78
CA VAL A 159 13.21 -8.70 3.02
C VAL A 159 13.14 -9.05 1.54
N ILE A 160 14.23 -9.58 0.97
CA ILE A 160 14.32 -9.93 -0.45
C ILE A 160 13.29 -11.01 -0.82
N GLU A 161 13.15 -12.04 0.01
CA GLU A 161 12.16 -13.09 -0.17
C GLU A 161 10.73 -12.52 -0.20
N SER A 162 10.42 -11.57 0.69
CA SER A 162 9.10 -10.93 0.73
C SER A 162 8.85 -10.07 -0.52
N LEU A 163 9.88 -9.38 -1.01
CA LEU A 163 9.83 -8.58 -2.24
C LEU A 163 9.67 -9.46 -3.50
N ILE A 164 10.33 -10.62 -3.54
CA ILE A 164 10.14 -11.62 -4.61
C ILE A 164 8.70 -12.14 -4.57
N LYS A 165 8.24 -12.60 -3.39
CA LYS A 165 6.90 -13.16 -3.17
C LYS A 165 5.78 -12.19 -3.54
N CYS A 166 5.95 -10.89 -3.29
CA CYS A 166 4.95 -9.88 -3.64
C CYS A 166 5.04 -9.36 -5.09
N GLY A 167 6.06 -9.77 -5.85
CA GLY A 167 6.19 -9.43 -7.28
C GLY A 167 6.97 -8.16 -7.59
N ALA A 168 7.69 -7.63 -6.60
CA ALA A 168 8.51 -6.44 -6.79
C ALA A 168 9.63 -6.61 -7.83
N PHE A 169 10.00 -7.85 -8.14
CA PHE A 169 11.04 -8.22 -9.12
C PHE A 169 10.48 -8.64 -10.49
N ASN A 170 9.18 -8.48 -10.76
CA ASN A 170 8.58 -8.89 -12.03
C ASN A 170 9.20 -8.20 -13.26
N PHE A 171 9.83 -7.03 -13.09
CA PHE A 171 10.54 -6.31 -14.15
C PHE A 171 11.69 -7.12 -14.78
N ILE A 172 12.23 -8.12 -14.08
CA ILE A 172 13.31 -9.00 -14.59
C ILE A 172 12.78 -9.93 -15.69
N GLY A 173 11.48 -10.23 -15.72
CA GLY A 173 10.87 -11.12 -16.72
C GLY A 173 11.14 -12.61 -16.48
N VAL A 174 11.46 -13.01 -15.25
CA VAL A 174 11.76 -14.41 -14.87
C VAL A 174 10.75 -14.94 -13.86
N LYS A 175 10.70 -16.26 -13.70
CA LYS A 175 9.76 -16.92 -12.80
C LYS A 175 10.08 -16.63 -11.33
N ARG A 176 9.05 -16.50 -10.50
CA ARG A 176 9.19 -16.28 -9.05
C ARG A 176 9.87 -17.47 -8.38
N SER A 177 9.52 -18.68 -8.80
CA SER A 177 10.21 -19.93 -8.41
C SER A 177 11.71 -19.87 -8.65
N GLN A 178 12.14 -19.42 -9.83
CA GLN A 178 13.56 -19.31 -10.18
C GLN A 178 14.29 -18.33 -9.27
N LEU A 179 13.70 -17.15 -9.01
CA LEU A 179 14.29 -16.15 -8.10
C LEU A 179 14.43 -16.67 -6.67
N LEU A 180 13.41 -17.39 -6.16
CA LEU A 180 13.47 -17.98 -4.83
C LEU A 180 14.51 -19.11 -4.73
N ALA A 181 14.65 -19.92 -5.79
CA ALA A 181 15.61 -21.02 -5.83
C ALA A 181 17.07 -20.54 -5.78
N VAL A 182 17.38 -19.41 -6.45
CA VAL A 182 18.74 -18.86 -6.49
C VAL A 182 19.05 -17.85 -5.38
N LEU A 183 18.05 -17.43 -4.60
CA LEU A 183 18.16 -16.34 -3.62
C LEU A 183 19.36 -16.50 -2.67
N ASP A 184 19.56 -17.68 -2.10
CA ASP A 184 20.65 -17.93 -1.15
C ASP A 184 22.03 -17.77 -1.79
N VAL A 185 22.20 -18.30 -3.00
CA VAL A 185 23.46 -18.22 -3.74
C VAL A 185 23.71 -16.78 -4.18
N THR A 186 22.71 -16.12 -4.77
CA THR A 186 22.83 -14.74 -5.23
C THR A 186 23.10 -13.76 -4.09
N LEU A 187 22.46 -13.95 -2.92
CA LEU A 187 22.72 -13.14 -1.75
C LEU A 187 24.16 -13.30 -1.26
N LYS A 188 24.66 -14.54 -1.20
CA LYS A 188 26.05 -14.81 -0.80
C LYS A 188 27.05 -14.17 -1.78
N SER A 189 26.82 -14.30 -3.08
CA SER A 189 27.65 -13.66 -4.11
C SER A 189 27.62 -12.13 -4.01
N GLY A 190 26.47 -11.53 -3.73
CA GLY A 190 26.37 -10.08 -3.48
C GLY A 190 27.18 -9.63 -2.26
N GLN A 191 27.13 -10.40 -1.16
CA GLN A 191 27.92 -10.12 0.04
C GLN A 191 29.43 -10.24 -0.21
N GLU A 192 29.86 -11.26 -0.96
CA GLU A 192 31.27 -11.45 -1.33
C GLU A 192 31.77 -10.30 -2.21
N TYR A 193 30.96 -9.87 -3.18
CA TYR A 193 31.27 -8.73 -4.04
C TYR A 193 31.42 -7.41 -3.24
N GLN A 194 30.52 -7.14 -2.30
CA GLN A 194 30.61 -5.95 -1.45
C GLN A 194 31.87 -6.00 -0.57
N LYS A 195 32.24 -7.16 -0.03
CA LYS A 195 33.47 -7.35 0.75
C LYS A 195 34.72 -7.15 -0.09
N SER A 196 34.80 -7.71 -1.30
CA SER A 196 35.97 -7.56 -2.17
C SER A 196 36.18 -6.09 -2.58
N LYS A 197 35.08 -5.38 -2.87
CA LYS A 197 35.11 -3.94 -3.21
C LYS A 197 35.63 -3.07 -2.06
N ILE A 198 35.24 -3.37 -0.81
CA ILE A 198 35.73 -2.66 0.38
C ILE A 198 37.22 -2.95 0.62
N ASN A 199 37.66 -4.18 0.38
CA ASN A 199 39.04 -4.61 0.63
C ASN A 199 40.02 -4.20 -0.48
N GLY A 200 39.57 -3.47 -1.51
CA GLY A 200 40.40 -3.04 -2.64
C GLY A 200 40.93 -4.20 -3.50
N GLN A 201 40.39 -5.41 -3.30
CA GLN A 201 40.77 -6.60 -4.04
C GLN A 201 39.84 -6.69 -5.25
N THR A 202 40.34 -6.35 -6.44
CA THR A 202 39.65 -6.60 -7.70
C THR A 202 39.32 -8.09 -7.76
N SER A 203 38.05 -8.42 -7.60
CA SER A 203 37.59 -9.80 -7.65
C SER A 203 37.87 -10.36 -9.04
N LEU A 204 38.24 -11.64 -9.14
CA LEU A 204 38.34 -12.34 -10.43
C LEU A 204 37.06 -12.22 -11.28
N PHE A 205 35.92 -11.92 -10.64
CA PHE A 205 34.67 -11.58 -11.32
C PHE A 205 34.70 -10.23 -12.08
N ASP A 206 35.37 -9.19 -11.57
CA ASP A 206 35.54 -7.92 -12.30
C ASP A 206 36.38 -8.10 -13.57
N LEU A 207 37.31 -9.08 -13.57
CA LEU A 207 38.08 -9.48 -14.73
C LEU A 207 37.25 -10.27 -15.75
N PHE A 208 36.27 -11.06 -15.30
CA PHE A 208 35.33 -11.77 -16.18
C PHE A 208 34.29 -10.84 -16.82
N GLU A 209 33.85 -9.79 -16.13
CA GLU A 209 32.97 -8.77 -16.73
C GLU A 209 33.73 -7.88 -17.74
N LYS A 210 34.99 -7.50 -17.45
CA LYS A 210 35.81 -6.72 -18.38
C LYS A 210 36.29 -7.48 -19.61
N SER A 211 36.36 -8.81 -19.56
CA SER A 211 36.76 -9.64 -20.72
C SER A 211 35.59 -10.00 -21.64
N ASN A 212 34.35 -9.80 -21.21
CA ASN A 212 33.14 -10.05 -22.00
C ASN A 212 32.55 -8.78 -22.66
N SER A 213 33.25 -7.64 -22.61
CA SER A 213 32.76 -6.39 -23.24
C SER A 213 32.84 -6.36 -24.77
N ASP A 214 33.46 -7.35 -25.42
CA ASP A 214 33.65 -7.37 -26.89
C ASP A 214 32.94 -8.51 -27.65
N LYS A 215 32.14 -9.36 -26.99
CA LYS A 215 31.26 -10.33 -27.68
C LYS A 215 29.97 -10.57 -26.89
N GLY A 216 28.87 -9.96 -27.34
CA GLY A 216 27.47 -10.37 -27.08
C GLY A 216 27.09 -10.64 -25.62
N GLY A 217 26.36 -9.71 -24.99
CA GLY A 217 25.91 -9.78 -23.60
C GLY A 217 25.19 -11.08 -23.18
N GLY A 218 25.95 -12.01 -22.61
CA GLY A 218 25.42 -13.08 -21.76
C GLY A 218 25.09 -12.53 -20.39
N SER A 219 23.85 -12.10 -20.20
CA SER A 219 23.37 -11.59 -18.91
C SER A 219 23.32 -12.74 -17.89
N TYR A 220 23.30 -12.41 -16.60
CA TYR A 220 23.08 -13.37 -15.51
C TYR A 220 21.76 -14.19 -15.63
N GLN A 221 20.92 -13.92 -16.65
CA GLN A 221 19.82 -14.80 -17.07
C GLN A 221 20.31 -16.22 -17.45
N ASP A 222 21.57 -16.39 -17.85
CA ASP A 222 22.14 -17.67 -18.32
C ASP A 222 22.37 -18.73 -17.21
N LYS A 223 22.06 -18.46 -15.94
CA LYS A 223 22.22 -19.42 -14.82
C LYS A 223 20.99 -19.58 -13.92
N LEU A 224 19.79 -19.29 -14.40
CA LEU A 224 18.58 -19.66 -13.66
C LEU A 224 18.27 -21.14 -13.86
N PRO A 225 17.88 -21.87 -12.80
CA PRO A 225 17.50 -23.27 -12.94
C PRO A 225 16.24 -23.38 -13.81
N ASP A 226 16.20 -24.39 -14.67
CA ASP A 226 14.98 -24.70 -15.42
C ASP A 226 14.00 -25.45 -14.51
N ILE A 227 13.12 -24.68 -13.86
CA ILE A 227 12.08 -25.18 -12.98
C ILE A 227 10.72 -24.65 -13.40
N SER A 228 9.69 -25.44 -13.13
CA SER A 228 8.30 -25.05 -13.32
C SER A 228 7.96 -23.85 -12.44
N GLU A 229 7.12 -22.95 -12.96
CA GLU A 229 6.56 -21.89 -12.12
C GLU A 229 5.62 -22.47 -11.08
N PHE A 230 5.47 -21.76 -9.94
CA PHE A 230 4.42 -22.07 -8.98
C PHE A 230 3.04 -22.05 -9.64
N SER A 231 2.13 -22.85 -9.10
CA SER A 231 0.73 -22.79 -9.51
C SER A 231 0.15 -21.40 -9.23
N LYS A 232 -0.89 -21.03 -9.99
CA LYS A 232 -1.62 -19.75 -9.79
C LYS A 232 -2.07 -19.56 -8.34
N ASN A 233 -2.53 -20.64 -7.70
CA ASN A 233 -2.98 -20.59 -6.30
C ASN A 233 -1.83 -20.31 -5.33
N GLU A 234 -0.65 -20.86 -5.56
CA GLU A 234 0.55 -20.60 -4.75
C GLU A 234 1.05 -19.17 -4.94
N LEU A 235 1.10 -18.66 -6.18
CA LEU A 235 1.46 -17.26 -6.45
C LEU A 235 0.51 -16.29 -5.73
N LEU A 236 -0.80 -16.56 -5.80
CA LEU A 236 -1.81 -15.78 -5.11
C LEU A 236 -1.72 -15.90 -3.58
N ALA A 237 -1.39 -17.09 -3.07
CA ALA A 237 -1.13 -17.28 -1.64
C ALA A 237 0.06 -16.44 -1.16
N MET A 238 1.15 -16.39 -1.94
CA MET A 238 2.31 -15.54 -1.65
C MET A 238 1.96 -14.05 -1.67
N GLU A 239 1.17 -13.59 -2.64
CA GLU A 239 0.69 -12.21 -2.66
C GLU A 239 -0.16 -11.89 -1.44
N LYS A 240 -1.12 -12.74 -1.10
CA LYS A 240 -1.96 -12.55 0.09
C LYS A 240 -1.15 -12.57 1.37
N GLU A 241 -0.14 -13.43 1.46
CA GLU A 241 0.73 -13.52 2.63
C GLU A 241 1.56 -12.23 2.83
N MET A 242 2.10 -11.68 1.73
CA MET A 242 3.00 -10.52 1.77
C MET A 242 2.28 -9.18 1.74
N LEU A 243 1.14 -9.10 1.07
CA LEU A 243 0.41 -7.85 0.81
C LEU A 243 -0.93 -7.79 1.56
N GLY A 244 -1.40 -8.91 2.11
CA GLY A 244 -2.72 -9.03 2.75
C GLY A 244 -3.88 -9.23 1.76
N LEU A 245 -3.64 -9.14 0.45
CA LEU A 245 -4.66 -9.25 -0.59
C LEU A 245 -4.10 -9.80 -1.90
N TYR A 246 -5.02 -10.18 -2.80
CA TYR A 246 -4.69 -10.57 -4.17
C TYR A 246 -4.65 -9.33 -5.08
N ILE A 247 -3.48 -9.00 -5.62
CA ILE A 247 -3.31 -7.85 -6.53
C ILE A 247 -3.47 -8.30 -7.98
N SER A 248 -2.76 -9.36 -8.37
CA SER A 248 -2.71 -9.81 -9.77
C SER A 248 -4.00 -10.45 -10.25
N TYR A 249 -4.67 -11.25 -9.41
CA TYR A 249 -5.88 -11.97 -9.81
C TYR A 249 -6.73 -12.39 -8.61
N HIS A 250 -8.06 -12.18 -8.64
CA HIS A 250 -8.94 -12.64 -7.56
C HIS A 250 -9.38 -14.11 -7.81
N PRO A 251 -9.16 -15.07 -6.88
CA PRO A 251 -9.50 -16.49 -7.10
C PRO A 251 -10.95 -16.75 -7.54
N LEU A 252 -11.91 -15.98 -6.99
CA LEU A 252 -13.33 -16.09 -7.39
C LEU A 252 -13.63 -15.64 -8.82
N ASN A 253 -12.69 -14.99 -9.52
CA ASN A 253 -12.88 -14.63 -10.93
C ASN A 253 -13.02 -15.89 -11.80
N ASP A 254 -12.36 -17.01 -11.44
CA ASP A 254 -12.49 -18.29 -12.13
C ASP A 254 -13.93 -18.85 -12.03
N TYR A 255 -14.71 -18.38 -11.06
CA TYR A 255 -16.09 -18.80 -10.80
C TYR A 255 -17.13 -17.70 -11.10
N LYS A 256 -16.71 -16.56 -11.64
CA LYS A 256 -17.56 -15.37 -11.83
C LYS A 256 -18.79 -15.66 -12.69
N GLU A 257 -18.62 -16.42 -13.77
CA GLU A 257 -19.70 -16.83 -14.68
C GLU A 257 -20.65 -17.87 -14.07
N ARG A 258 -20.18 -18.68 -13.12
CA ARG A 258 -21.04 -19.60 -12.35
C ARG A 258 -21.81 -18.85 -11.27
N LEU A 259 -21.18 -17.88 -10.61
CA LEU A 259 -21.81 -17.08 -9.55
C LEU A 259 -22.89 -16.13 -10.09
N LYS A 260 -22.70 -15.54 -11.28
CA LYS A 260 -23.72 -14.75 -12.00
C LYS A 260 -24.99 -15.53 -12.35
N LYS A 261 -24.96 -16.87 -12.31
CA LYS A 261 -26.13 -17.72 -12.59
C LYS A 261 -26.91 -18.10 -11.32
N ILE A 262 -26.34 -17.83 -10.14
CA ILE A 262 -26.90 -18.21 -8.84
C ILE A 262 -27.49 -16.97 -8.12
N VAL A 263 -27.02 -15.77 -8.48
CA VAL A 263 -27.49 -14.46 -8.01
C VAL A 263 -28.10 -13.72 -9.20
#